data_AF-A0AAD3T5Q0-F1
#
_entry.id   AF-A0AAD3T5Q0-F1
#
_cell.length_a   1.000
_cell.length_b   1.000
_cell.length_c   1.000
_cell.angle_alpha   90.00
_cell.angle_beta   90.00
_cell.angle_gamma   90.00
#
_symmetry.space_group_name_H-M   'P 1'
#
loop_
_entity.id
_entity.type
_entity.pdbx_description
1 polymer ?
#
loop_
_entity_poly.entity_id
_entity_poly.type
_entity_poly.pdbx_seq_one_letter_code
_entity_poly.pdbx_strand_id
1 'polypeptide(L)'
;MLSKVVNSTPSASGIQPNGFVKAAILAASDELVKATKEIEKFMFEKPGEKAAYDDCKKLFEDAMEELKSSISHADRLETKKNDVRSKFHNLRTWLSAVISYQETCVDGFAEGELEKKMRKAL
;
A
#
# COMPACT_ATOMS: atom_id res chain seq x y z
N MET A 1 -1.26 10.57 9.94
CA MET A 1 -1.99 9.38 9.46
C MET A 1 -2.11 8.30 10.55
N LEU A 2 -1.00 7.79 11.09
CA LEU A 2 -1.01 6.79 12.19
C LEU A 2 -1.79 7.23 13.44
N SER A 3 -1.76 8.52 13.77
CA SER A 3 -2.48 9.09 14.91
C SER A 3 -4.02 8.98 14.79
N LYS A 4 -4.56 8.94 13.56
CA LYS A 4 -6.01 8.71 13.36
C LYS A 4 -6.37 7.23 13.55
N VAL A 5 -5.49 6.31 13.17
CA VAL A 5 -5.69 4.87 13.40
C VAL A 5 -5.67 4.57 14.91
N VAL A 6 -4.75 5.20 15.65
CA VAL A 6 -4.63 5.09 17.10
C VAL A 6 -5.83 5.72 17.84
N ASN A 7 -6.39 6.82 17.33
CA ASN A 7 -7.48 7.54 18.01
C ASN A 7 -8.89 7.02 17.67
N SER A 8 -9.06 6.26 16.58
CA SER A 8 -10.34 5.65 16.20
C SER A 8 -10.58 4.28 16.86
N THR A 9 -9.63 3.78 17.66
CA THR A 9 -9.76 2.50 18.37
C THR A 9 -10.16 2.74 19.83
N PRO A 10 -11.17 2.04 20.37
CA PRO A 10 -11.57 2.19 21.76
C PRO A 10 -10.40 1.90 22.70
N SER A 11 -10.25 2.74 23.73
CA SER A 11 -9.25 2.63 24.78
C SER A 11 -9.13 1.21 25.34
N ALA A 12 -7.89 0.70 25.27
CA ALA A 12 -7.25 -0.26 26.16
C ALA A 12 -8.17 -1.14 27.03
N SER A 13 -8.49 -2.35 26.54
CA SER A 13 -8.73 -3.59 27.33
C SER A 13 -8.94 -4.86 26.46
N GLY A 14 -8.58 -4.88 25.18
CA GLY A 14 -8.85 -6.07 24.35
C GLY A 14 -8.47 -6.02 22.87
N ILE A 15 -7.45 -5.26 22.46
CA ILE A 15 -7.02 -5.25 21.05
C ILE A 15 -6.04 -6.40 20.84
N GLN A 16 -6.48 -7.46 20.15
CA GLN A 16 -5.57 -8.48 19.66
C GLN A 16 -4.59 -7.84 18.66
N PRO A 17 -3.27 -8.11 18.73
CA PRO A 17 -2.26 -7.53 17.84
C PRO A 17 -2.61 -7.60 16.33
N ASN A 18 -3.37 -8.61 15.94
CA ASN A 18 -3.83 -8.82 14.57
C ASN A 18 -4.84 -7.76 14.09
N GLY A 19 -5.69 -7.26 15.00
CA GLY A 19 -6.65 -6.19 14.70
C GLY A 19 -5.96 -4.88 14.34
N PHE A 20 -4.83 -4.57 15.00
CA PHE A 20 -4.02 -3.39 14.68
C PHE A 20 -3.35 -3.54 13.30
N VAL A 21 -2.73 -4.69 13.03
CA VAL A 21 -2.09 -4.97 11.74
C VAL A 21 -3.11 -4.85 10.60
N LYS A 22 -4.29 -5.45 10.76
CA LYS A 22 -5.38 -5.35 9.77
C LYS A 22 -5.81 -3.90 9.53
N ALA A 23 -6.03 -3.13 10.59
CA ALA A 23 -6.44 -1.73 10.46
C ALA A 23 -5.38 -0.89 9.73
N ALA A 24 -4.09 -1.14 9.99
CA ALA A 24 -3.00 -0.47 9.29
C ALA A 24 -2.96 -0.82 7.80
N ILE A 25 -3.14 -2.10 7.43
CA ILE A 25 -3.16 -2.52 6.02
C ILE A 25 -4.36 -1.93 5.29
N LEU A 26 -5.55 -1.91 5.91
CA LEU A 26 -6.74 -1.27 5.35
C LEU A 26 -6.51 0.23 5.10
N ALA A 27 -5.90 0.93 6.06
CA ALA A 27 -5.56 2.33 5.88
C ALA A 27 -4.57 2.53 4.71
N ALA A 28 -3.57 1.66 4.56
CA ALA A 28 -2.65 1.71 3.42
C ALA A 28 -3.38 1.49 2.08
N SER A 29 -4.34 0.56 2.01
CA SER A 29 -5.19 0.37 0.82
C SER A 29 -6.02 1.61 0.49
N ASP A 30 -6.62 2.24 1.50
CA ASP A 30 -7.41 3.46 1.30
C ASP A 30 -6.54 4.63 0.79
N GLU A 31 -5.33 4.78 1.32
CA GLU A 31 -4.39 5.79 0.86
C GLU A 31 -3.89 5.50 -0.57
N LEU A 32 -3.60 4.24 -0.91
CA LEU A 32 -3.22 3.88 -2.29
C LEU A 32 -4.34 4.21 -3.28
N VAL A 33 -5.59 3.90 -2.94
CA VAL A 33 -6.76 4.25 -3.78
C VAL A 33 -6.89 5.77 -3.94
N LYS A 34 -6.63 6.56 -2.90
CA LYS A 34 -6.65 8.03 -3.00
C LYS A 34 -5.50 8.54 -3.86
N ALA A 35 -4.31 7.99 -3.70
CA ALA A 35 -3.12 8.34 -4.48
C ALA A 35 -3.35 8.10 -5.97
N THR A 36 -3.85 6.91 -6.35
CA THR A 36 -4.17 6.58 -7.75
C THR A 36 -5.18 7.58 -8.33
N LYS A 37 -6.24 7.92 -7.59
CA LYS A 37 -7.24 8.92 -8.03
C LYS A 37 -6.68 10.34 -8.15
N GLU A 38 -5.67 10.69 -7.35
CA GLU A 38 -5.01 11.99 -7.47
C GLU A 38 -4.11 12.03 -8.70
N ILE A 39 -3.35 10.96 -8.95
CA ILE A 39 -2.47 10.80 -10.11
C ILE A 39 -3.26 10.80 -11.43
N GLU A 40 -4.49 10.25 -11.45
CA GLU A 40 -5.39 10.32 -12.61
C GLU A 40 -5.67 11.74 -13.11
N LYS A 41 -5.48 12.76 -12.25
CA LYS A 41 -5.68 14.18 -12.59
C LYS A 41 -4.44 14.82 -13.21
N PHE A 42 -3.31 14.13 -13.21
CA PHE A 42 -2.06 14.68 -13.74
C PHE A 42 -2.09 14.71 -15.27
N MET A 43 -1.35 15.66 -15.83
CA MET A 43 -1.14 15.77 -17.27
C MET A 43 0.16 15.05 -17.63
N PHE A 44 0.06 14.09 -18.56
CA PHE A 44 1.18 13.33 -19.11
C PHE A 44 1.33 13.73 -20.58
N GLU A 45 2.15 14.75 -20.85
CA GLU A 45 2.20 15.43 -22.15
C GLU A 45 3.06 14.66 -23.16
N LYS A 46 4.10 13.98 -22.68
CA LYS A 46 5.01 13.23 -23.54
C LYS A 46 4.58 11.76 -23.66
N PRO A 47 4.82 11.11 -24.82
CA PRO A 47 4.54 9.68 -24.97
C PRO A 47 5.20 8.82 -23.90
N GLY A 48 6.44 9.14 -23.48
CA GLY A 48 7.13 8.43 -22.41
C GLY A 48 6.47 8.59 -21.03
N GLU A 49 5.95 9.78 -20.72
CA GLU A 49 5.24 10.04 -19.46
C GLU A 49 3.91 9.27 -19.41
N LYS A 50 3.21 9.19 -20.55
CA LYS A 50 1.97 8.43 -20.66
C LYS A 50 2.20 6.92 -20.52
N ALA A 51 3.28 6.41 -21.13
CA ALA A 51 3.67 5.01 -21.02
C ALA A 51 4.05 4.65 -19.58
N ALA A 52 4.88 5.47 -18.91
CA ALA A 52 5.23 5.30 -17.50
C ALA A 52 3.98 5.28 -16.60
N TYR A 53 3.01 6.16 -16.85
CA TYR A 53 1.73 6.14 -16.15
C TYR A 53 0.89 4.87 -16.42
N ASP A 54 0.90 4.36 -17.65
CA ASP A 54 0.23 3.10 -17.96
C ASP A 54 0.84 1.90 -17.23
N ASP A 55 2.16 1.90 -17.03
CA ASP A 55 2.83 0.90 -16.21
C ASP A 55 2.55 1.09 -14.71
N CYS A 56 2.48 2.33 -14.22
CA CYS A 56 2.04 2.61 -12.85
C CYS A 56 0.67 2.03 -12.54
N LYS A 57 -0.30 2.06 -13.47
CA LYS A 57 -1.62 1.46 -13.22
C LYS A 57 -1.52 -0.04 -12.94
N LYS A 58 -0.69 -0.78 -13.69
CA LYS A 58 -0.46 -2.22 -13.46
C LYS A 58 0.19 -2.44 -12.09
N LEU A 59 1.21 -1.63 -11.77
CA LEU A 59 1.89 -1.68 -10.47
C LEU A 59 0.94 -1.37 -9.30
N PHE A 60 -0.04 -0.47 -9.48
CA PHE A 60 -1.06 -0.18 -8.47
C PHE A 60 -2.08 -1.32 -8.33
N GLU A 61 -2.45 -1.98 -9.44
CA GLU A 61 -3.27 -3.18 -9.41
C GLU A 61 -2.58 -4.31 -8.63
N ASP A 62 -1.30 -4.59 -8.96
CA ASP A 62 -0.46 -5.56 -8.24
C ASP A 62 -0.35 -5.20 -6.75
N ALA A 63 -0.08 -3.94 -6.43
CA ALA A 63 -0.01 -3.46 -5.04
C ALA A 63 -1.34 -3.69 -4.29
N MET A 64 -2.48 -3.43 -4.94
CA MET A 64 -3.79 -3.69 -4.34
C MET A 64 -4.06 -5.18 -4.13
N GLU A 65 -3.56 -6.06 -5.00
CA GLU A 65 -3.63 -7.51 -4.80
C GLU A 65 -2.78 -7.97 -3.60
N GLU A 66 -1.58 -7.43 -3.43
CA GLU A 66 -0.71 -7.75 -2.30
C GLU A 66 -1.29 -7.25 -0.96
N LEU A 67 -1.93 -6.07 -0.97
CA LEU A 67 -2.66 -5.56 0.19
C LEU A 67 -3.86 -6.44 0.54
N LYS A 68 -4.64 -6.90 -0.45
CA LYS A 68 -5.75 -7.85 -0.22
C LYS A 68 -5.25 -9.18 0.36
N SER A 69 -4.15 -9.71 -0.16
CA SER A 69 -3.49 -10.90 0.37
C SER A 69 -3.06 -10.71 1.83
N SER A 70 -2.50 -9.54 2.14
CA SER A 70 -2.08 -9.16 3.49
C SER A 70 -3.26 -9.06 4.46
N ILE A 71 -4.39 -8.45 4.06
CA ILE A 71 -5.62 -8.38 4.87
C ILE A 71 -6.16 -9.78 5.15
N SER A 72 -6.31 -10.59 4.09
CA SER A 72 -6.80 -11.97 4.18
C SER A 72 -5.92 -12.83 5.10
N HIS A 73 -4.61 -12.59 5.08
CA HIS A 73 -3.68 -13.26 5.97
C HIS A 73 -3.78 -12.77 7.41
N ALA A 74 -3.96 -11.46 7.63
CA ALA A 74 -4.15 -10.88 8.97
C ALA A 74 -5.36 -11.49 9.69
N ASP A 75 -6.45 -11.76 8.97
CA ASP A 75 -7.64 -12.44 9.50
C ASP A 75 -7.39 -13.90 9.96
N ARG A 76 -6.37 -14.56 9.39
CA ARG A 76 -6.01 -15.93 9.73
C ARG A 76 -4.91 -16.04 10.80
N LEU A 77 -4.42 -14.91 11.31
CA LEU A 77 -3.38 -14.91 12.35
C LEU A 77 -3.88 -15.55 13.65
N GLU A 78 -5.16 -15.37 14.00
CA GLU A 78 -5.79 -15.86 15.24
C GLU A 78 -6.00 -17.38 15.29
N THR A 79 -6.12 -18.05 14.15
CA THR A 79 -6.72 -19.40 14.07
C THR A 79 -5.77 -20.57 14.27
N LYS A 80 -4.44 -20.36 14.32
CA LYS A 80 -3.46 -21.45 14.44
C LYS A 80 -2.25 -21.07 15.28
N LYS A 81 -2.01 -21.81 16.38
CA LYS A 81 -0.83 -21.72 17.27
C LYS A 81 0.51 -22.00 16.57
N ASN A 82 0.48 -22.46 15.32
CA ASN A 82 1.68 -22.87 14.61
C ASN A 82 2.26 -21.70 13.81
N ASP A 83 3.54 -21.47 14.10
CA ASP A 83 4.53 -20.62 13.42
C ASP A 83 4.11 -19.17 13.10
N VAL A 84 4.02 -18.37 14.16
CA VAL A 84 3.89 -16.91 14.09
C VAL A 84 4.97 -16.28 13.17
N ARG A 85 6.16 -16.88 13.07
CA ARG A 85 7.28 -16.35 12.28
C ARG A 85 7.03 -16.43 10.78
N SER A 86 6.54 -17.56 10.26
CA SER A 86 6.19 -17.67 8.83
C SER A 86 4.99 -16.80 8.46
N LYS A 87 4.04 -16.60 9.38
CA LYS A 87 2.93 -15.67 9.20
C LYS A 87 3.39 -14.22 9.00
N PHE A 88 4.30 -13.74 9.85
CA PHE A 88 4.89 -12.41 9.67
C PHE A 88 5.82 -12.31 8.45
N HIS A 89 6.44 -13.42 8.03
CA HIS A 89 7.27 -13.44 6.83
C HIS A 89 6.44 -13.12 5.57
N ASN A 90 5.28 -13.77 5.40
CA ASN A 90 4.42 -13.50 4.24
C ASN A 90 3.91 -12.06 4.22
N LEU A 91 3.45 -11.54 5.38
CA LEU A 91 3.07 -10.13 5.50
C LEU A 91 4.21 -9.19 5.10
N ARG A 92 5.43 -9.46 5.58
CA ARG A 92 6.60 -8.67 5.22
C ARG A 92 6.86 -8.70 3.72
N THR A 93 6.76 -9.86 3.09
CA THR A 93 6.98 -10.02 1.66
C THR A 93 5.99 -9.18 0.86
N TRP A 94 4.69 -9.33 1.10
CA TRP A 94 3.65 -8.59 0.38
C TRP A 94 3.73 -7.08 0.62
N LEU A 95 3.92 -6.64 1.86
CA LEU A 95 4.05 -5.21 2.15
C LEU A 95 5.34 -4.60 1.58
N SER A 96 6.43 -5.37 1.50
CA SER A 96 7.64 -4.91 0.82
C SER A 96 7.42 -4.80 -0.69
N ALA A 97 6.65 -5.71 -1.30
CA ALA A 97 6.28 -5.65 -2.71
C ALA A 97 5.48 -4.38 -3.02
N VAL A 98 4.48 -4.04 -2.19
CA VAL A 98 3.70 -2.79 -2.33
C VAL A 98 4.61 -1.55 -2.38
N ILE A 99 5.57 -1.45 -1.45
CA ILE A 99 6.52 -0.33 -1.41
C ILE A 99 7.38 -0.33 -2.69
N SER A 100 7.89 -1.48 -3.10
CA SER A 100 8.68 -1.61 -4.33
C SER A 100 7.90 -1.20 -5.58
N TYR A 101 6.60 -1.53 -5.67
CA TYR A 101 5.75 -1.12 -6.78
C TYR A 101 5.52 0.40 -6.80
N GLN A 102 5.35 1.02 -5.64
CA GLN A 102 5.27 2.49 -5.54
C GLN A 102 6.56 3.16 -6.00
N GLU A 103 7.72 2.70 -5.54
CA GLU A 103 9.02 3.26 -5.95
C GLU A 103 9.29 3.00 -7.44
N THR A 104 8.99 1.79 -7.95
CA THR A 104 9.15 1.45 -9.38
C THR A 104 8.28 2.34 -10.27
N CYS A 105 7.06 2.69 -9.82
CA CYS A 105 6.20 3.63 -10.55
C CYS A 105 6.86 5.02 -10.63
N VAL A 106 7.42 5.53 -9.53
CA VAL A 106 8.10 6.84 -9.51
C VAL A 106 9.35 6.81 -10.39
N ASP A 107 10.17 5.75 -10.28
CA ASP A 107 11.40 5.55 -11.05
C ASP A 107 11.15 5.40 -12.57
N GLY A 108 9.90 5.12 -12.97
CA GLY A 108 9.48 5.09 -14.37
C GLY A 108 9.46 6.48 -15.05
N PHE A 109 9.51 7.56 -14.27
CA PHE A 109 9.52 8.92 -14.79
C PHE A 109 10.94 9.49 -14.83
N ALA A 110 11.23 10.31 -15.85
CA ALA A 110 12.46 11.08 -15.90
C ALA A 110 12.51 12.10 -14.75
N GLU A 111 13.71 12.33 -14.21
CA GLU A 111 13.93 13.34 -13.16
C GLU A 111 13.35 14.69 -13.57
N GLY A 112 12.50 15.26 -12.71
CA GLY A 112 11.84 16.52 -13.01
C GLY A 112 10.59 16.77 -12.17
N GLU A 113 9.81 17.77 -12.58
CA GLU A 113 8.63 18.19 -11.81
C GLU A 113 7.52 17.14 -11.78
N LEU A 114 7.39 16.32 -12.82
CA LEU A 114 6.39 15.24 -12.84
C LEU A 114 6.78 14.10 -11.89
N GLU A 115 8.03 13.64 -11.90
CA GLU A 115 8.53 12.65 -10.94
C GLU A 115 8.31 13.13 -9.49
N LYS A 116 8.70 14.37 -9.17
CA LYS A 116 8.44 14.96 -7.84
C LYS A 116 6.97 15.03 -7.47
N LYS A 117 6.08 15.25 -8.44
CA LYS A 117 4.62 15.24 -8.21
C LYS A 117 4.14 13.82 -7.92
N MET A 118 4.60 12.82 -8.68
CA MET A 118 4.30 11.41 -8.44
C MET A 118 4.74 11.00 -7.03
N ARG A 119 5.97 11.34 -6.63
CA ARG A 119 6.54 11.04 -5.32
C ARG A 119 5.84 11.71 -4.13
N LYS A 120 5.08 12.79 -4.38
CA LYS A 120 4.26 13.46 -3.36
C LYS A 120 2.85 12.89 -3.27
N ALA A 121 2.36 12.32 -4.36
CA ALA A 121 1.03 11.73 -4.42
C ALA A 121 0.99 10.31 -3.83
N LEU A 122 2.12 9.60 -3.88
CA LEU A 122 2.35 8.28 -3.30
C LEU A 122 2.96 8.38 -1.89
#